data_AF-A0A0M8NSY3-F1
#
_entry.id   AF-A0A0M8NSY3-F1
#
_cell.length_a   1.000
_cell.length_b   1.000
_cell.length_c   1.000
_cell.angle_alpha   90.00
_cell.angle_beta   90.00
_cell.angle_gamma   90.00
#
_symmetry.space_group_name_H-M   'P 1'
#
loop_
_entity.id
_entity.type
_entity.pdbx_description
1 polymer ?
#
loop_
_entity_poly.entity_id
_entity_poly.type
_entity_poly.pdbx_seq_one_letter_code
_entity_poly.pdbx_strand_id
1 'polypeptide(L)'
;MGANARGHTYIAVGTALVVLSTVIVGIRVAARGIKSTLGWDDYAICLSIVLAYTMLGEAIYWARDGGLGKRMSELSIEEKITFQKCFFANEISYTLLVPSIKVSILLLYRRIFSVPKFRLVSLVTGCLVLSWCLAVFITVLLQCRPISLNWNKEQTGTCINPKPFFFGNAISNLLIDVVILALPIPMVFQLQLRLSQKLTVLGIFLLGGFVCVASVMRVVTLNIFENDDISYSIMEAATWTFVEPCVGIICACLPTMRPLLRALCCSFSWSTGDSKDAPVGSNHRMQRISTSPKNANDEVWGHDRFDDEYALTAEGSKSRVHVHDAI
;
A
#
# COMPACT_ATOMS: atom_id res chain seq x y z
N MET A 1 30.54 -15.00 15.04
CA MET A 1 30.65 -13.87 14.09
C MET A 1 29.48 -12.94 14.34
N GLY A 2 29.73 -11.66 14.59
CA GLY A 2 28.71 -10.65 14.89
C GLY A 2 28.63 -9.62 13.76
N ALA A 3 27.49 -8.92 13.67
CA ALA A 3 27.33 -7.85 12.69
C ALA A 3 28.29 -6.69 12.98
N ASN A 4 28.83 -6.07 11.94
CA ASN A 4 29.64 -4.87 12.08
C ASN A 4 28.75 -3.66 12.41
N ALA A 5 29.33 -2.57 12.91
CA ALA A 5 28.59 -1.32 13.23
C ALA A 5 27.67 -0.86 12.08
N ARG A 6 28.13 -1.02 10.84
CA ARG A 6 27.36 -0.71 9.62
C ARG A 6 26.17 -1.64 9.39
N GLY A 7 26.35 -2.94 9.58
CA GLY A 7 25.26 -3.93 9.51
C GLY A 7 24.21 -3.69 10.60
N HIS A 8 24.65 -3.27 11.79
CA HIS A 8 23.73 -2.85 12.85
C HIS A 8 22.91 -1.62 12.49
N THR A 9 23.50 -0.61 11.85
CA THR A 9 22.76 0.55 11.35
C THR A 9 21.70 0.14 10.33
N TYR A 10 22.05 -0.73 9.38
CA TYR A 10 21.11 -1.24 8.39
C TYR A 10 19.91 -1.96 9.02
N ILE A 11 20.17 -2.87 9.98
CA ILE A 11 19.10 -3.55 10.72
C ILE A 11 18.26 -2.56 11.53
N ALA A 12 18.90 -1.59 12.21
CA ALA A 12 18.20 -0.61 13.04
C ALA A 12 17.23 0.25 12.21
N VAL A 13 17.68 0.75 11.05
CA VAL A 13 16.85 1.52 10.12
C VAL A 13 15.71 0.65 9.59
N GLY A 14 16.01 -0.56 9.11
CA GLY A 14 14.98 -1.50 8.62
C GLY A 14 13.94 -1.84 9.67
N THR A 15 14.37 -2.10 10.91
CA THR A 15 13.48 -2.42 12.04
C THR A 15 12.58 -1.24 12.38
N ALA A 16 13.14 -0.03 12.49
CA ALA A 16 12.38 1.17 12.81
C ALA A 16 11.27 1.43 11.77
N LEU A 17 11.61 1.29 10.48
CA LEU A 17 10.66 1.48 9.39
C LEU A 17 9.57 0.40 9.36
N VAL A 18 9.93 -0.88 9.52
CA VAL A 18 8.95 -1.98 9.53
C VAL A 18 8.02 -1.88 10.74
N VAL A 19 8.53 -1.50 11.92
CA VAL A 19 7.71 -1.26 13.10
C VAL A 19 6.74 -0.11 12.85
N LEU A 20 7.22 1.01 12.29
CA LEU A 20 6.37 2.15 11.96
C LEU A 20 5.28 1.77 10.94
N SER A 21 5.65 1.08 9.86
CA SER A 21 4.71 0.58 8.86
C SER A 21 3.69 -0.39 9.47
N THR A 22 4.11 -1.25 10.40
CA THR A 22 3.23 -2.19 11.11
C THR A 22 2.20 -1.45 11.96
N VAL A 23 2.63 -0.47 12.75
CA VAL A 23 1.72 0.35 13.57
C VAL A 23 0.68 1.03 12.67
N ILE A 24 1.11 1.60 11.55
CA ILE A 24 0.24 2.31 10.61
C ILE A 24 -0.75 1.36 9.90
N VAL A 25 -0.31 0.17 9.49
CA VAL A 25 -1.20 -0.87 8.93
C VAL A 25 -2.19 -1.36 9.99
N GLY A 26 -1.74 -1.58 11.22
CA GLY A 26 -2.61 -1.96 12.34
C GLY A 26 -3.70 -0.91 12.60
N ILE A 27 -3.33 0.38 12.61
CA ILE A 27 -4.30 1.48 12.74
C ILE A 27 -5.29 1.46 11.56
N ARG A 28 -4.82 1.24 10.32
CA ARG A 28 -5.71 1.14 9.16
C ARG A 28 -6.72 0.00 9.30
N VAL A 29 -6.26 -1.20 9.65
CA VAL A 29 -7.11 -2.38 9.79
C VAL A 29 -8.13 -2.18 10.90
N ALA A 30 -7.70 -1.65 12.06
CA ALA A 30 -8.59 -1.33 13.17
C ALA A 30 -9.62 -0.25 12.80
N ALA A 31 -9.18 0.84 12.19
CA ALA A 31 -10.05 1.94 11.75
C ALA A 31 -11.12 1.46 10.77
N ARG A 32 -10.76 0.52 9.89
CA ARG A 32 -11.70 -0.09 8.96
C ARG A 32 -12.61 -1.06 9.66
N GLY A 33 -12.12 -1.99 10.48
CA GLY A 33 -12.95 -2.95 11.21
C GLY A 33 -14.06 -2.29 12.05
N ILE A 34 -13.84 -1.06 12.53
CA ILE A 34 -14.85 -0.30 13.28
C ILE A 34 -15.86 0.43 12.36
N LYS A 35 -15.44 0.93 11.18
CA LYS A 35 -16.25 1.86 10.36
C LYS A 35 -16.72 1.30 9.01
N SER A 36 -16.17 0.17 8.54
CA SER A 36 -16.42 -0.35 7.19
C SER A 36 -16.02 -1.82 7.05
N THR A 37 -16.42 -2.46 5.95
CA THR A 37 -15.93 -3.79 5.60
C THR A 37 -14.49 -3.74 5.09
N LEU A 38 -13.72 -4.79 5.37
CA LEU A 38 -12.39 -4.99 4.80
C LEU A 38 -12.50 -5.17 3.29
N GLY A 39 -11.71 -4.39 2.54
CA GLY A 39 -11.67 -4.47 1.08
C GLY A 39 -10.45 -5.23 0.58
N TRP A 40 -10.43 -5.52 -0.73
CA TRP A 40 -9.26 -6.08 -1.41
C TRP A 40 -8.00 -5.21 -1.25
N ASP A 41 -8.17 -3.90 -1.08
CA ASP A 41 -7.07 -2.97 -0.80
C ASP A 41 -6.38 -3.26 0.54
N ASP A 42 -7.13 -3.73 1.54
CA ASP A 42 -6.63 -4.06 2.87
C ASP A 42 -5.91 -5.41 2.90
N TYR A 43 -6.40 -6.40 2.15
CA TYR A 43 -5.68 -7.67 2.00
C TYR A 43 -4.34 -7.50 1.29
N ALA A 44 -4.29 -6.66 0.25
CA ALA A 44 -3.05 -6.36 -0.48
C ALA A 44 -2.01 -5.64 0.40
N ILE A 45 -2.44 -4.72 1.28
CA ILE A 45 -1.50 -4.06 2.20
C ILE A 45 -1.03 -4.99 3.33
N CYS A 46 -1.90 -5.90 3.80
CA CYS A 46 -1.51 -6.95 4.74
C CYS A 46 -0.49 -7.91 4.12
N LEU A 47 -0.65 -8.28 2.85
CA LEU A 47 0.38 -9.04 2.13
C LEU A 47 1.69 -8.26 2.05
N SER A 48 1.62 -6.96 1.78
CA SER A 48 2.80 -6.09 1.72
C SER A 48 3.56 -6.04 3.06
N ILE A 49 2.87 -5.93 4.19
CA ILE A 49 3.57 -5.92 5.49
C ILE A 49 4.20 -7.28 5.81
N VAL A 50 3.57 -8.40 5.43
CA VAL A 50 4.16 -9.74 5.59
C VAL A 50 5.46 -9.84 4.79
N LEU A 51 5.48 -9.36 3.54
CA LEU A 51 6.68 -9.32 2.70
C LEU A 51 7.75 -8.34 3.25
N ALA A 52 7.35 -7.27 3.93
CA ALA A 52 8.30 -6.39 4.61
C ALA A 52 8.97 -7.10 5.82
N TYR A 53 8.23 -7.95 6.54
CA TYR A 53 8.80 -8.79 7.59
C TYR A 53 9.77 -9.85 7.04
N THR A 54 9.48 -10.45 5.87
CA THR A 54 10.42 -11.40 5.25
C THR A 54 11.73 -10.71 4.88
N MET A 55 11.67 -9.51 4.27
CA MET A 55 12.87 -8.71 4.01
C MET A 55 13.65 -8.38 5.30
N LEU A 56 12.96 -8.04 6.40
CA LEU A 56 13.63 -7.78 7.69
C LEU A 56 14.36 -9.03 8.22
N GLY A 57 13.74 -10.20 8.12
CA GLY A 57 14.38 -11.47 8.48
C GLY A 57 15.64 -11.75 7.65
N GLU A 58 15.55 -11.53 6.33
CA GLU A 58 16.70 -11.63 5.43
C GLU A 58 17.81 -10.63 5.80
N ALA A 59 17.46 -9.38 6.14
CA ALA A 59 18.42 -8.35 6.53
C ALA A 59 19.19 -8.72 7.80
N ILE A 60 18.51 -9.28 8.81
CA ILE A 60 19.14 -9.75 10.05
C ILE A 60 20.11 -10.90 9.74
N TYR A 61 19.68 -11.88 8.96
CA TYR A 61 20.52 -13.01 8.56
C TYR A 61 21.72 -12.56 7.72
N TRP A 62 21.51 -11.63 6.77
CA TRP A 62 22.55 -11.09 5.91
C TRP A 62 23.62 -10.32 6.68
N ALA A 63 23.22 -9.53 7.69
CA ALA A 63 24.15 -8.79 8.52
C ALA A 63 24.92 -9.67 9.52
N ARG A 64 24.28 -10.73 10.05
CA ARG A 64 24.91 -11.65 11.00
C ARG A 64 25.87 -12.63 10.32
N ASP A 65 25.37 -13.34 9.31
CA ASP A 65 26.01 -14.53 8.74
C ASP A 65 26.54 -14.29 7.33
N GLY A 66 25.99 -13.31 6.59
CA GLY A 66 26.48 -12.92 5.27
C GLY A 66 27.54 -11.81 5.29
N GLY A 67 27.85 -11.25 6.48
CA GLY A 67 28.90 -10.24 6.64
C GLY A 67 28.62 -8.90 5.93
N LEU A 68 27.35 -8.52 5.79
CA LEU A 68 26.94 -7.22 5.23
C LEU A 68 27.66 -6.05 5.94
N GLY A 69 28.27 -5.16 5.16
CA GLY A 69 29.03 -4.01 5.66
C GLY A 69 30.54 -4.25 5.85
N LYS A 70 31.05 -5.47 5.63
CA LYS A 70 32.48 -5.79 5.44
C LYS A 70 32.89 -5.64 3.98
N ARG A 71 34.18 -5.40 3.70
CA ARG A 71 34.70 -5.44 2.33
C ARG A 71 34.66 -6.87 1.79
N MET A 72 34.33 -7.01 0.50
CA MET A 72 34.25 -8.32 -0.17
C MET A 72 35.57 -9.09 -0.11
N SER A 73 36.71 -8.39 -0.03
CA SER A 73 38.04 -8.97 0.14
C SER A 73 38.26 -9.62 1.52
N GLU A 74 37.59 -9.14 2.56
CA GLU A 74 37.76 -9.58 3.95
C GLU A 74 36.86 -10.79 4.31
N LEU A 75 35.93 -11.15 3.42
CA LEU A 75 34.96 -12.21 3.64
C LEU A 75 35.54 -13.58 3.22
N SER A 76 35.34 -14.58 4.08
CA SER A 76 35.58 -15.99 3.76
C SER A 76 34.71 -16.46 2.59
N ILE A 77 35.08 -17.58 1.97
CA ILE A 77 34.33 -18.15 0.84
C ILE A 77 32.89 -18.51 1.27
N GLU A 78 32.72 -19.05 2.47
CA GLU A 78 31.39 -19.39 3.02
C GLU A 78 30.52 -18.14 3.27
N GLU A 79 31.11 -17.08 3.83
CA GLU A 79 30.42 -15.80 4.02
C GLU A 79 30.03 -15.18 2.67
N LYS A 80 30.88 -15.28 1.64
CA LYS A 80 30.57 -14.80 0.28
C LYS A 80 29.40 -15.54 -0.35
N ILE A 81 29.35 -16.87 -0.21
CA ILE A 81 28.22 -17.67 -0.71
C ILE A 81 26.93 -17.25 0.02
N THR A 82 27.00 -17.08 1.34
CA THR A 82 25.85 -16.63 2.14
C THR A 82 25.40 -15.23 1.74
N PHE A 83 26.35 -14.30 1.54
CA PHE A 83 26.08 -12.95 1.04
C PHE A 83 25.30 -12.98 -0.28
N GLN A 84 25.73 -13.79 -1.25
CA GLN A 84 25.07 -13.89 -2.55
C GLN A 84 23.68 -14.55 -2.45
N LYS A 85 23.50 -15.54 -1.57
CA LYS A 85 22.18 -16.13 -1.30
C LYS A 85 21.21 -15.10 -0.70
N CYS A 86 21.67 -14.31 0.27
CA CYS A 86 20.89 -13.24 0.88
C CYS A 86 20.53 -12.16 -0.13
N PHE A 87 21.49 -11.74 -0.96
CA PHE A 87 21.26 -10.75 -2.02
C PHE A 87 20.17 -11.24 -2.98
N PHE A 88 20.28 -12.48 -3.45
CA PHE A 88 19.30 -13.07 -4.36
C PHE A 88 17.90 -13.20 -3.74
N ALA A 89 17.81 -13.63 -2.47
CA ALA A 89 16.55 -13.68 -1.75
C ALA A 89 15.91 -12.28 -1.61
N ASN A 90 16.74 -11.27 -1.32
CA ASN A 90 16.29 -9.89 -1.18
C ASN A 90 15.76 -9.30 -2.49
N GLU A 91 16.39 -9.61 -3.63
CA GLU A 91 15.89 -9.21 -4.95
C GLU A 91 14.48 -9.77 -5.20
N ILE A 92 14.25 -11.04 -4.85
CA ILE A 92 12.95 -11.70 -5.01
C ILE A 92 11.89 -11.06 -4.11
N SER A 93 12.19 -10.93 -2.80
CA SER A 93 11.27 -10.34 -1.83
C SER A 93 10.92 -8.89 -2.18
N TYR A 94 11.90 -8.10 -2.61
CA TYR A 94 11.69 -6.73 -3.09
C TYR A 94 10.78 -6.69 -4.33
N THR A 95 11.03 -7.57 -5.30
CA THR A 95 10.25 -7.65 -6.55
C THR A 95 8.78 -8.00 -6.31
N LEU A 96 8.47 -8.72 -5.24
CA LEU A 96 7.07 -9.02 -4.87
C LEU A 96 6.45 -7.92 -4.01
N LEU A 97 7.22 -7.33 -3.10
CA LEU A 97 6.75 -6.32 -2.16
C LEU A 97 6.27 -5.04 -2.85
N VAL A 98 7.09 -4.48 -3.74
CA VAL A 98 6.81 -3.18 -4.36
C VAL A 98 5.55 -3.16 -5.24
N PRO A 99 5.33 -4.14 -6.14
CA PRO A 99 4.06 -4.27 -6.87
C PRO A 99 2.85 -4.46 -5.96
N SER A 100 2.97 -5.21 -4.87
CA SER A 100 1.86 -5.44 -3.93
C SER A 100 1.34 -4.13 -3.32
N ILE A 101 2.26 -3.23 -2.96
CA ILE A 101 1.93 -1.89 -2.47
C ILE A 101 1.22 -1.07 -3.55
N LYS A 102 1.76 -1.05 -4.77
CA LYS A 102 1.17 -0.32 -5.91
C LYS A 102 -0.25 -0.83 -6.23
N VAL A 103 -0.46 -2.15 -6.21
CA VAL A 103 -1.77 -2.77 -6.38
C VAL A 103 -2.73 -2.37 -5.27
N SER A 104 -2.29 -2.36 -4.00
CA SER A 104 -3.10 -1.88 -2.87
C SER A 104 -3.56 -0.43 -3.07
N ILE A 105 -2.66 0.46 -3.51
CA ILE A 105 -2.97 1.87 -3.81
C ILE A 105 -4.01 1.97 -4.94
N LEU A 106 -3.83 1.23 -6.04
CA LEU A 106 -4.78 1.22 -7.16
C LEU A 106 -6.17 0.71 -6.74
N LEU A 107 -6.23 -0.34 -5.93
CA LEU A 107 -7.49 -0.85 -5.39
C LEU A 107 -8.18 0.17 -4.47
N LEU A 108 -7.40 0.86 -3.63
CA LEU A 108 -7.89 1.94 -2.79
C LEU A 108 -8.45 3.09 -3.63
N TYR A 109 -7.77 3.47 -4.72
CA TYR A 109 -8.26 4.50 -5.63
C TYR A 109 -9.57 4.11 -6.30
N ARG A 110 -9.71 2.87 -6.78
CA ARG A 110 -10.96 2.36 -7.37
C ARG A 110 -12.13 2.36 -6.38
N ARG A 111 -11.83 2.21 -5.09
CA ARG A 111 -12.82 2.30 -4.01
C ARG A 111 -13.24 3.73 -3.72
N ILE A 112 -12.32 4.70 -3.82
CA ILE A 112 -12.59 6.13 -3.58
C ILE A 112 -13.31 6.77 -4.78
N PHE A 113 -12.84 6.49 -6.00
CA PHE A 113 -13.35 7.08 -7.22
C PHE A 113 -14.15 6.04 -8.03
N SER A 114 -15.46 6.20 -8.06
CA SER A 114 -16.39 5.30 -8.75
C SER A 114 -16.63 5.63 -10.23
N VAL A 115 -15.74 6.41 -10.86
CA VAL A 115 -15.90 6.84 -12.26
C VAL A 115 -15.51 5.72 -13.23
N PRO A 116 -16.35 5.38 -14.24
CA PRO A 116 -16.06 4.27 -15.18
C PRO A 116 -14.73 4.41 -15.91
N LYS A 117 -14.43 5.60 -16.45
CA LYS A 117 -13.13 5.88 -17.11
C LYS A 117 -11.95 5.66 -16.17
N PHE A 118 -12.07 6.13 -14.93
CA PHE A 118 -11.03 5.97 -13.91
C PHE A 118 -10.80 4.49 -13.56
N ARG A 119 -11.87 3.68 -13.47
CA ARG A 119 -11.77 2.24 -13.23
C ARG A 119 -11.04 1.51 -14.35
N LEU A 120 -11.30 1.87 -15.61
CA LEU A 120 -10.60 1.30 -16.76
C LEU A 120 -9.11 1.66 -16.73
N VAL A 121 -8.78 2.95 -16.57
CA VAL A 121 -7.37 3.39 -16.52
C VAL A 121 -6.64 2.72 -15.34
N SER A 122 -7.24 2.69 -14.15
CA SER A 122 -6.65 2.03 -12.98
C SER A 122 -6.45 0.52 -13.19
N LEU A 123 -7.36 -0.16 -13.90
CA LEU A 123 -7.20 -1.57 -14.26
C LEU A 123 -6.01 -1.76 -15.21
N VAL A 124 -5.91 -0.94 -16.25
CA VAL A 124 -4.79 -0.98 -17.21
C VAL A 124 -3.46 -0.72 -16.50
N THR A 125 -3.39 0.27 -15.60
CA THR A 125 -2.20 0.52 -14.78
C THR A 125 -1.88 -0.67 -13.86
N GLY A 126 -2.91 -1.32 -13.28
CA GLY A 126 -2.72 -2.53 -12.48
C GLY A 126 -2.14 -3.68 -13.30
N CYS A 127 -2.63 -3.90 -14.52
CA CYS A 127 -2.07 -4.89 -15.44
C CYS A 127 -0.62 -4.58 -15.81
N LEU A 128 -0.29 -3.29 -16.02
CA LEU A 128 1.08 -2.84 -16.28
C LEU A 128 2.02 -3.13 -15.10
N VAL A 129 1.57 -2.88 -13.87
CA VAL A 129 2.35 -3.18 -12.65
C VAL A 129 2.61 -4.69 -12.53
N LEU A 130 1.58 -5.51 -12.78
CA LEU A 130 1.70 -6.97 -12.69
C LEU A 130 2.56 -7.55 -13.80
N SER A 131 2.46 -7.03 -15.03
CA SER A 131 3.31 -7.47 -16.14
C SER A 131 4.78 -7.09 -15.91
N TRP A 132 5.04 -5.89 -15.38
CA TRP A 132 6.37 -5.47 -14.97
C TRP A 132 6.93 -6.37 -13.86
N CYS A 133 6.13 -6.64 -12.81
CA CYS A 133 6.50 -7.58 -11.74
C CYS A 133 6.90 -8.95 -12.30
N LEU A 134 6.07 -9.52 -13.17
CA LEU A 134 6.33 -10.81 -13.78
C LEU A 134 7.62 -10.82 -14.63
N ALA A 135 7.84 -9.77 -15.43
CA ALA A 135 9.04 -9.65 -16.25
C ALA A 135 10.33 -9.58 -15.41
N VAL A 136 10.33 -8.75 -14.36
CA VAL A 136 11.46 -8.60 -13.44
C VAL A 136 11.68 -9.90 -12.66
N PHE A 137 10.61 -10.51 -12.14
CA PHE A 137 10.68 -11.76 -11.39
C PHE A 137 11.30 -12.90 -12.21
N ILE A 138 10.84 -13.08 -13.46
CA ILE A 138 11.42 -14.08 -14.37
C ILE A 138 12.88 -13.76 -14.66
N THR A 139 13.22 -12.49 -14.86
CA THR A 139 14.60 -12.09 -15.15
C THR A 139 15.51 -12.36 -13.96
N VAL A 140 15.11 -12.03 -12.73
CA VAL A 140 15.88 -12.33 -11.51
C VAL A 140 16.08 -13.84 -11.36
N LEU A 141 15.02 -14.65 -11.49
CA LEU A 141 15.13 -16.11 -11.40
C LEU A 141 16.09 -16.70 -12.44
N LEU A 142 16.17 -16.08 -13.62
CA LEU A 142 16.91 -16.57 -14.77
C LEU A 142 18.16 -15.75 -15.09
N GLN A 143 18.61 -14.89 -14.17
CA GLN A 143 19.67 -13.91 -14.40
C GLN A 143 21.04 -14.53 -14.65
N CYS A 144 21.25 -15.77 -14.21
CA CYS A 144 22.46 -16.55 -14.47
C CYS A 144 22.14 -17.94 -15.05
N ARG A 145 23.08 -18.46 -15.84
CA ARG A 145 23.07 -19.79 -16.44
C ARG A 145 24.40 -20.49 -16.12
N PRO A 146 24.42 -21.54 -15.27
CA PRO A 146 23.29 -22.13 -14.51
C PRO A 146 22.78 -21.23 -13.36
N ILE A 147 21.57 -21.48 -12.85
CA ILE A 147 20.97 -20.68 -11.75
C ILE A 147 21.84 -20.72 -10.48
N SER A 148 22.56 -21.84 -10.25
CA SER A 148 23.50 -21.99 -9.15
C SER A 148 24.63 -20.96 -9.15
N LEU A 149 24.93 -20.36 -10.30
CA LEU A 149 25.91 -19.29 -10.45
C LEU A 149 25.49 -17.98 -9.76
N ASN A 150 24.22 -17.85 -9.35
CA ASN A 150 23.79 -16.74 -8.51
C ASN A 150 24.54 -16.74 -7.16
N TRP A 151 24.65 -17.90 -6.50
CA TRP A 151 25.29 -18.01 -5.19
C TRP A 151 26.65 -18.69 -5.19
N ASN A 152 26.99 -19.49 -6.20
CA ASN A 152 28.28 -20.14 -6.34
C ASN A 152 29.02 -19.57 -7.57
N LYS A 153 29.90 -18.60 -7.33
CA LYS A 153 30.66 -17.91 -8.38
C LYS A 153 31.88 -18.70 -8.90
N GLU A 154 32.18 -19.87 -8.33
CA GLU A 154 33.30 -20.72 -8.77
C GLU A 154 32.96 -21.56 -10.02
N GLN A 155 31.68 -21.59 -10.41
CA GLN A 155 31.22 -22.34 -11.58
C GLN A 155 31.43 -21.54 -12.87
N THR A 156 31.72 -22.22 -13.97
CA THR A 156 31.72 -21.61 -15.31
C THR A 156 30.29 -21.38 -15.78
N GLY A 157 29.99 -20.16 -16.20
CA GLY A 157 28.70 -19.82 -16.80
C GLY A 157 28.60 -18.33 -17.13
N THR A 158 27.40 -17.89 -17.51
CA THR A 158 27.14 -16.50 -17.90
C THR A 158 26.01 -15.92 -17.07
N CYS A 159 26.14 -14.63 -16.73
CA CYS A 159 25.12 -13.85 -16.02
C CYS A 159 24.80 -12.58 -16.82
N ILE A 160 23.61 -12.03 -16.63
CA ILE A 160 23.27 -10.70 -17.13
C ILE A 160 24.17 -9.64 -16.49
N ASN A 161 24.36 -8.53 -17.20
CA ASN A 161 25.08 -7.39 -16.66
C ASN A 161 24.22 -6.71 -15.57
N PRO A 162 24.68 -6.64 -14.30
CA PRO A 162 23.86 -6.13 -13.20
C PRO A 162 23.59 -4.62 -13.34
N LYS A 163 24.59 -3.83 -13.76
CA LYS A 163 24.46 -2.36 -13.90
C LYS A 163 23.27 -1.94 -14.78
N PRO A 164 23.19 -2.33 -16.07
CA PRO A 164 22.07 -1.92 -16.92
C PRO A 164 20.73 -2.51 -16.47
N PHE A 165 20.74 -3.71 -15.90
CA PHE A 165 19.53 -4.34 -15.36
C PHE A 165 18.95 -3.54 -14.19
N PHE A 166 19.74 -3.24 -13.16
CA PHE A 166 19.27 -2.47 -12.00
C PHE A 166 18.87 -1.05 -12.38
N PHE A 167 19.60 -0.41 -13.29
CA PHE A 167 19.28 0.93 -13.76
C PHE A 167 17.96 0.97 -14.53
N GLY A 168 17.76 0.05 -15.48
CA GLY A 168 16.51 -0.07 -16.23
C GLY A 168 15.32 -0.43 -15.32
N ASN A 169 15.54 -1.30 -14.34
CA ASN A 169 14.53 -1.67 -13.35
C ASN A 169 14.12 -0.48 -12.48
N ALA A 170 15.09 0.29 -11.98
CA ALA A 170 14.85 1.46 -11.13
C ALA A 170 14.10 2.58 -11.88
N ILE A 171 14.49 2.87 -13.13
CA ILE A 171 13.79 3.83 -14.00
C ILE A 171 12.36 3.37 -14.27
N SER A 172 12.18 2.10 -14.66
CA SER A 172 10.85 1.56 -14.96
C SER A 172 9.92 1.65 -13.75
N ASN A 173 10.44 1.31 -12.57
CA ASN A 173 9.71 1.41 -11.31
C ASN A 173 9.29 2.87 -11.00
N LEU A 174 10.21 3.82 -11.17
CA LEU A 174 9.96 5.25 -10.98
C LEU A 174 8.89 5.77 -11.95
N LEU A 175 8.95 5.38 -13.22
CA LEU A 175 7.93 5.77 -14.21
C LEU A 175 6.54 5.27 -13.80
N ILE A 176 6.45 4.02 -13.32
CA ILE A 176 5.20 3.46 -12.80
C ILE A 176 4.70 4.25 -11.59
N ASP A 177 5.58 4.68 -10.68
CA ASP A 177 5.19 5.54 -9.55
C ASP A 177 4.58 6.86 -10.03
N VAL A 178 5.25 7.54 -10.97
CA VAL A 178 4.76 8.79 -11.54
C VAL A 178 3.38 8.61 -12.18
N VAL A 179 3.17 7.52 -12.94
CA VAL A 179 1.87 7.20 -13.54
C VAL A 179 0.80 7.02 -12.47
N ILE A 180 1.06 6.23 -11.43
CA ILE A 180 0.09 5.99 -10.34
C ILE A 180 -0.25 7.30 -9.60
N LEU A 181 0.73 8.17 -9.38
CA LEU A 181 0.53 9.46 -8.72
C LEU A 181 -0.21 10.48 -9.59
N ALA A 182 -0.04 10.40 -10.91
CA ALA A 182 -0.75 11.24 -11.86
C ALA A 182 -2.24 10.86 -12.00
N LEU A 183 -2.61 9.59 -11.75
CA LEU A 183 -3.99 9.10 -11.92
C LEU A 183 -5.08 9.96 -11.26
N PRO A 184 -5.00 10.34 -9.97
CA PRO A 184 -6.06 11.11 -9.32
C PRO A 184 -6.08 12.60 -9.71
N ILE A 185 -5.04 13.13 -10.36
CA ILE A 185 -4.90 14.58 -10.60
C ILE A 185 -6.04 15.13 -11.48
N PRO A 186 -6.36 14.55 -12.66
CA PRO A 186 -7.44 15.09 -13.50
C PRO A 186 -8.80 15.00 -12.81
N MET A 187 -9.02 13.95 -12.02
CA MET A 187 -10.26 13.73 -11.27
C MET A 187 -10.49 14.83 -10.23
N VAL A 188 -9.39 15.38 -9.69
CA VAL A 188 -9.43 16.41 -8.64
C VAL A 188 -9.67 17.79 -9.21
N PHE A 189 -9.18 18.07 -10.42
CA PHE A 189 -9.45 19.33 -11.10
C PHE A 189 -10.88 19.40 -11.67
N GLN A 190 -11.47 18.26 -12.06
CA GLN A 190 -12.78 18.23 -12.70
C GLN A 190 -13.96 18.15 -11.72
N LEU A 191 -13.74 17.75 -10.47
CA LEU A 191 -14.80 17.58 -9.48
C LEU A 191 -14.68 18.66 -8.39
N GLN A 192 -15.77 19.36 -8.08
CA GLN A 192 -15.88 20.24 -6.90
C GLN A 192 -15.83 19.40 -5.62
N LEU A 193 -14.64 18.92 -5.30
CA LEU A 193 -14.38 18.08 -4.15
C LEU A 193 -14.52 18.92 -2.87
N ARG A 194 -15.18 18.34 -1.86
CA ARG A 194 -15.19 18.92 -0.51
C ARG A 194 -13.75 19.04 -0.02
N LEU A 195 -13.44 20.04 0.82
CA LEU A 195 -12.08 20.30 1.33
C LEU A 195 -11.39 19.03 1.86
N SER A 196 -12.17 18.12 2.46
CA SER A 196 -11.73 16.81 2.97
C SER A 196 -11.20 15.84 1.91
N GLN A 197 -11.73 15.87 0.69
CA GLN A 197 -11.25 15.06 -0.43
C GLN A 197 -10.00 15.69 -1.07
N LYS A 198 -9.97 17.02 -1.18
CA LYS A 198 -8.83 17.80 -1.69
C LYS A 198 -7.58 17.62 -0.83
N LEU A 199 -7.72 17.66 0.50
CA LEU A 199 -6.60 17.50 1.43
C LEU A 199 -5.95 16.11 1.33
N THR A 200 -6.74 15.07 1.04
CA THR A 200 -6.16 13.73 0.92
C THR A 200 -5.46 13.51 -0.39
N VAL A 201 -5.98 14.07 -1.48
CA VAL A 201 -5.28 14.04 -2.76
C VAL A 201 -3.95 14.77 -2.61
N LEU A 202 -3.93 15.91 -1.91
CA LEU A 202 -2.69 16.62 -1.61
C LEU A 202 -1.73 15.77 -0.77
N GLY A 203 -2.22 15.08 0.26
CA GLY A 203 -1.40 14.16 1.07
C GLY A 203 -0.82 13.00 0.26
N ILE A 204 -1.63 12.37 -0.61
CA ILE A 204 -1.18 11.32 -1.54
C ILE A 204 -0.12 11.86 -2.49
N PHE A 205 -0.30 13.08 -3.00
CA PHE A 205 0.62 13.70 -3.96
C PHE A 205 1.96 14.08 -3.31
N LEU A 206 1.92 14.68 -2.11
CA LEU A 206 3.12 15.04 -1.34
C LEU A 206 3.94 13.80 -0.96
N LEU A 207 3.28 12.74 -0.49
CA LEU A 207 3.98 11.50 -0.15
C LEU A 207 4.42 10.70 -1.37
N GLY A 208 3.65 10.74 -2.45
CA GLY A 208 4.07 10.23 -3.75
C GLY A 208 5.35 10.89 -4.26
N GLY A 209 5.42 12.22 -4.14
CA GLY A 209 6.64 12.97 -4.44
C GLY A 209 7.83 12.47 -3.61
N PHE A 210 7.63 12.18 -2.33
CA PHE A 210 8.69 11.62 -1.48
C PHE A 210 9.13 10.22 -1.93
N VAL A 211 8.21 9.35 -2.36
CA VAL A 211 8.54 8.05 -2.96
C VAL A 211 9.34 8.23 -4.26
N CYS A 212 8.95 9.17 -5.12
CA CYS A 212 9.71 9.50 -6.32
C CYS A 212 11.12 9.98 -5.98
N VAL A 213 11.28 10.82 -4.95
CA VAL A 213 12.61 11.26 -4.47
C VAL A 213 13.43 10.07 -3.97
N ALA A 214 12.84 9.16 -3.19
CA ALA A 214 13.51 7.94 -2.75
C ALA A 214 13.98 7.06 -3.93
N SER A 215 13.13 6.89 -4.94
CA SER A 215 13.47 6.17 -6.16
C SER A 215 14.57 6.87 -6.98
N VAL A 216 14.58 8.20 -7.04
CA VAL A 216 15.66 8.98 -7.68
C VAL A 216 16.98 8.82 -6.90
N MET A 217 16.96 8.91 -5.57
CA MET A 217 18.14 8.71 -4.74
C MET A 217 18.74 7.31 -4.94
N ARG A 218 17.91 6.29 -5.12
CA ARG A 218 18.37 4.95 -5.48
C ARG A 218 19.08 4.92 -6.84
N VAL A 219 18.54 5.58 -7.86
CA VAL A 219 19.18 5.68 -9.18
C VAL A 219 20.52 6.40 -9.10
N VAL A 220 20.61 7.47 -8.30
CA VAL A 220 21.86 8.21 -8.07
C VAL A 220 22.89 7.35 -7.33
N THR A 221 22.46 6.64 -6.29
CA THR A 221 23.32 5.70 -5.55
C THR A 221 23.85 4.60 -6.48
N LEU A 222 23.00 4.08 -7.37
CA LEU A 222 23.37 3.09 -8.39
C LEU A 222 24.39 3.63 -9.41
N ASN A 223 24.42 4.94 -9.66
CA ASN A 223 25.39 5.57 -10.57
C ASN A 223 26.78 5.71 -9.90
N ILE A 224 26.82 5.90 -8.58
CA ILE A 224 28.09 6.02 -7.80
C ILE A 224 28.84 4.67 -7.68
N PHE A 225 28.30 3.56 -8.21
CA PHE A 225 28.94 2.23 -8.27
C PHE A 225 30.26 2.16 -9.08
N GLU A 226 30.80 3.29 -9.53
CA GLU A 226 31.91 3.33 -10.48
C GLU A 226 33.31 3.33 -9.84
N ASN A 227 33.49 3.65 -8.54
CA ASN A 227 34.83 3.82 -7.97
C ASN A 227 35.03 3.08 -6.61
N ASP A 228 35.76 1.96 -6.67
CA ASP A 228 36.60 1.30 -5.65
C ASP A 228 36.04 0.48 -4.46
N ASP A 229 34.80 0.61 -3.98
CA ASP A 229 34.34 -0.22 -2.84
C ASP A 229 32.93 -0.83 -3.06
N ILE A 230 32.86 -1.96 -3.79
CA ILE A 230 31.63 -2.71 -4.10
C ILE A 230 30.77 -2.96 -2.84
N SER A 231 31.39 -3.28 -1.71
CA SER A 231 30.67 -3.53 -0.46
C SER A 231 30.06 -2.29 0.20
N TYR A 232 30.64 -1.10 -0.02
CA TYR A 232 30.14 0.15 0.55
C TYR A 232 28.86 0.58 -0.17
N SER A 233 28.87 0.57 -1.50
CA SER A 233 27.75 1.00 -2.33
C SER A 233 26.55 0.04 -2.28
N ILE A 234 26.79 -1.26 -2.08
CA ILE A 234 25.69 -2.24 -1.93
C ILE A 234 24.87 -1.97 -0.67
N MET A 235 25.50 -1.57 0.44
CA MET A 235 24.77 -1.31 1.69
C MET A 235 23.83 -0.10 1.57
N GLU A 236 24.29 0.97 0.90
CA GLU A 236 23.46 2.15 0.68
C GLU A 236 22.28 1.81 -0.25
N ALA A 237 22.54 1.10 -1.35
CA ALA A 237 21.50 0.63 -2.25
C ALA A 237 20.48 -0.28 -1.53
N ALA A 238 20.94 -1.19 -0.67
CA ALA A 238 20.09 -2.07 0.13
C ALA A 238 19.27 -1.29 1.18
N THR A 239 19.80 -0.18 1.71
CA THR A 239 19.04 0.66 2.65
C THR A 239 17.85 1.31 1.93
N TRP A 240 18.06 1.80 0.70
CA TRP A 240 16.97 2.36 -0.10
C TRP A 240 15.92 1.32 -0.49
N THR A 241 16.29 0.04 -0.68
CA THR A 241 15.31 -1.03 -0.91
C THR A 241 14.45 -1.34 0.31
N PHE A 242 14.80 -0.87 1.51
CA PHE A 242 13.92 -0.87 2.70
C PHE A 242 13.08 0.40 2.81
N VAL A 243 13.71 1.56 2.61
CA VAL A 243 13.05 2.87 2.76
C VAL A 243 11.89 2.99 1.79
N GLU A 244 12.12 2.69 0.52
CA GLU A 244 11.13 2.84 -0.56
C GLU A 244 9.81 2.09 -0.28
N PRO A 245 9.81 0.76 -0.04
CA PRO A 245 8.56 0.03 0.21
C PRO A 245 7.94 0.36 1.57
N CYS A 246 8.71 0.60 2.63
CA CYS A 246 8.14 0.94 3.95
C CYS A 246 7.38 2.26 3.88
N VAL A 247 7.98 3.25 3.22
CA VAL A 247 7.34 4.54 2.93
C VAL A 247 6.12 4.32 2.04
N GLY A 248 6.21 3.51 0.99
CA GLY A 248 5.08 3.15 0.14
C GLY A 248 3.89 2.56 0.92
N ILE A 249 4.15 1.67 1.88
CA ILE A 249 3.11 1.11 2.77
C ILE A 249 2.45 2.22 3.59
N ILE A 250 3.25 3.12 4.18
CA ILE A 250 2.75 4.25 4.96
C ILE A 250 1.86 5.14 4.07
N CYS A 251 2.33 5.49 2.87
CA CYS A 251 1.59 6.26 1.88
C CYS A 251 0.23 5.63 1.54
N ALA A 252 0.21 4.31 1.33
CA ALA A 252 -1.01 3.57 1.02
C ALA A 252 -2.04 3.63 2.15
N CYS A 253 -1.59 3.77 3.40
CA CYS A 253 -2.43 3.80 4.60
C CYS A 253 -2.99 5.18 4.97
N LEU A 254 -2.35 6.26 4.54
CA LEU A 254 -2.79 7.63 4.89
C LEU A 254 -4.23 7.97 4.46
N PRO A 255 -4.72 7.59 3.26
CA PRO A 255 -6.07 7.96 2.84
C PRO A 255 -7.17 7.31 3.67
N THR A 256 -6.87 6.23 4.39
CA THR A 256 -7.80 5.58 5.32
C THR A 256 -7.78 6.17 6.73
N MET A 257 -6.69 6.86 7.09
CA MET A 257 -6.54 7.47 8.41
C MET A 257 -7.22 8.84 8.53
N ARG A 258 -7.80 9.38 7.45
CA ARG A 258 -8.54 10.67 7.42
C ARG A 258 -9.46 10.91 8.63
N PRO A 259 -10.38 10.00 9.02
CA PRO A 259 -11.28 10.26 10.15
C PRO A 259 -10.56 10.27 11.50
N LEU A 260 -9.44 9.54 11.64
CA LEU A 260 -8.61 9.54 12.84
C LEU A 260 -7.76 10.81 12.95
N LEU A 261 -7.15 11.24 11.85
CA LEU A 261 -6.41 12.51 11.80
C LEU A 261 -7.31 13.70 12.12
N ARG A 262 -8.56 13.70 11.65
CA ARG A 262 -9.52 14.77 12.00
C ARG A 262 -9.90 14.74 13.49
N ALA A 263 -10.03 13.56 14.09
CA ALA A 263 -10.29 13.41 15.52
C ALA A 263 -9.08 13.86 16.37
N LEU A 264 -7.87 13.49 15.96
CA LEU A 264 -6.62 13.90 16.61
C LEU A 264 -6.35 15.41 16.47
N CYS A 265 -6.56 16.00 15.29
CA CYS A 265 -6.42 17.43 15.08
C CYS A 265 -7.52 18.26 15.76
N CYS A 266 -8.74 17.74 15.94
CA CYS A 266 -9.73 18.41 16.81
C CYS A 266 -9.33 18.32 18.29
N SER A 267 -8.70 17.23 18.71
CA SER A 267 -8.15 17.11 20.06
C SER A 267 -6.87 17.94 20.28
N PHE A 268 -6.12 18.22 19.21
CA PHE A 268 -4.91 19.06 19.21
C PHE A 268 -5.20 20.51 18.75
N SER A 269 -6.48 20.86 18.53
CA SER A 269 -6.87 22.26 18.39
C SER A 269 -6.67 22.90 19.75
N TRP A 270 -5.54 23.59 19.85
CA TRP A 270 -5.13 24.44 20.94
C TRP A 270 -6.36 25.13 21.55
N SER A 271 -6.64 24.81 22.81
CA SER A 271 -7.41 25.67 23.68
C SER A 271 -6.61 26.97 23.82
N THR A 272 -6.72 27.86 22.84
CA THR A 272 -6.53 29.28 23.10
C THR A 272 -7.71 29.68 23.95
N GLY A 273 -7.53 29.53 25.26
CA GLY A 273 -8.34 30.24 26.22
C GLY A 273 -8.16 31.72 25.96
N ASP A 274 -9.16 32.34 25.35
CA ASP A 274 -9.46 33.73 25.66
C ASP A 274 -10.88 33.76 26.19
N SER A 275 -10.95 33.70 27.51
CA SER A 275 -12.14 34.04 28.28
C SER A 275 -12.15 35.56 28.41
N LYS A 276 -13.20 36.22 27.93
CA LYS A 276 -13.75 37.43 28.56
C LYS A 276 -15.16 37.72 28.06
N ASP A 277 -16.06 37.57 29.04
CA ASP A 277 -17.24 38.38 29.32
C ASP A 277 -18.54 38.18 28.51
N ALA A 278 -19.50 37.56 29.19
CA ALA A 278 -20.94 37.59 28.93
C ALA A 278 -21.53 39.00 29.19
N PRO A 279 -22.81 39.25 28.84
CA PRO A 279 -23.92 38.84 29.71
C PRO A 279 -25.05 38.14 28.94
N VAL A 280 -25.54 36.99 29.42
CA VAL A 280 -26.77 36.85 30.22
C VAL A 280 -27.96 37.64 29.65
N GLY A 281 -28.76 36.96 28.85
CA GLY A 281 -30.14 37.32 28.52
C GLY A 281 -31.01 36.08 28.70
N SER A 282 -31.66 35.97 29.86
CA SER A 282 -32.64 34.94 30.15
C SER A 282 -33.86 35.08 29.27
N ASN A 283 -34.36 33.99 28.69
CA ASN A 283 -35.79 33.77 28.65
C ASN A 283 -36.10 32.27 28.57
N HIS A 284 -36.61 31.77 29.68
CA HIS A 284 -37.35 30.53 29.77
C HIS A 284 -38.60 30.60 28.88
N ARG A 285 -38.84 29.56 28.08
CA ARG A 285 -40.21 29.08 27.86
C ARG A 285 -40.20 27.57 27.69
N MET A 286 -40.39 26.91 28.83
CA MET A 286 -40.79 25.52 28.94
C MET A 286 -42.32 25.50 28.86
N GLN A 287 -42.90 24.81 27.88
CA GLN A 287 -44.32 24.43 27.93
C GLN A 287 -44.40 22.90 27.90
N ARG A 288 -44.77 22.33 29.05
CA ARG A 288 -45.27 20.96 29.19
C ARG A 288 -46.80 20.97 29.06
N ILE A 289 -47.28 20.02 28.25
CA ILE A 289 -48.42 19.12 28.46
C ILE A 289 -49.80 19.73 28.80
N SER A 290 -50.79 19.47 27.93
CA SER A 290 -52.14 19.10 28.38
C SER A 290 -52.64 17.89 27.57
N THR A 291 -52.94 16.80 28.28
CA THR A 291 -53.68 15.63 27.81
C THR A 291 -55.20 15.84 27.91
N SER A 292 -55.94 15.01 27.14
CA SER A 292 -57.35 14.59 27.34
C SER A 292 -58.44 15.32 26.51
N PRO A 293 -59.64 14.72 26.22
CA PRO A 293 -59.92 13.40 25.61
C PRO A 293 -61.09 13.39 24.56
N LYS A 294 -61.28 12.23 23.90
CA LYS A 294 -62.53 11.62 23.36
C LYS A 294 -63.33 12.26 22.19
N ASN A 295 -63.46 11.50 21.09
CA ASN A 295 -64.71 10.92 20.51
C ASN A 295 -64.37 10.41 19.10
N ALA A 296 -64.41 9.10 18.81
CA ALA A 296 -65.59 8.28 18.52
C ALA A 296 -66.32 8.71 17.23
N ASN A 297 -66.12 7.86 16.20
CA ASN A 297 -66.95 7.64 15.01
C ASN A 297 -66.90 8.73 13.93
N ASP A 298 -66.19 8.43 12.84
CA ASP A 298 -66.74 8.57 11.49
C ASP A 298 -65.99 7.65 10.50
N GLU A 299 -66.77 7.24 9.51
CA GLU A 299 -66.65 6.06 8.67
C GLU A 299 -65.75 6.22 7.43
N VAL A 300 -65.02 5.13 7.13
CA VAL A 300 -64.94 4.40 5.84
C VAL A 300 -64.40 5.10 4.56
N TRP A 301 -63.58 4.29 3.84
CA TRP A 301 -62.99 4.39 2.49
C TRP A 301 -61.63 5.10 2.41
N GLY A 302 -60.53 4.49 1.95
CA GLY A 302 -60.28 3.17 1.36
C GLY A 302 -58.84 3.11 0.83
N HIS A 303 -58.43 1.89 0.47
CA HIS A 303 -57.25 1.52 -0.34
C HIS A 303 -55.92 1.16 0.38
N ASP A 304 -55.89 -0.08 0.87
CA ASP A 304 -55.05 -1.20 0.45
C ASP A 304 -53.55 -1.03 0.11
N ARG A 305 -52.80 -1.94 0.77
CA ARG A 305 -51.67 -2.77 0.30
C ARG A 305 -50.30 -2.12 0.22
N PHE A 306 -49.44 -2.50 1.17
CA PHE A 306 -48.13 -3.13 0.90
C PHE A 306 -47.58 -3.71 2.20
N ASP A 307 -47.88 -4.98 2.48
CA ASP A 307 -47.12 -5.78 3.45
C ASP A 307 -46.74 -7.11 2.78
N ASP A 308 -45.46 -7.44 2.93
CA ASP A 308 -44.90 -8.77 3.10
C ASP A 308 -45.01 -9.80 1.97
N GLU A 309 -43.90 -9.97 1.23
CA GLU A 309 -43.54 -11.29 0.73
C GLU A 309 -42.00 -11.51 0.78
N TYR A 310 -41.50 -11.78 1.99
CA TYR A 310 -40.28 -12.55 2.23
C TYR A 310 -40.68 -13.92 2.81
N ALA A 311 -40.90 -14.90 1.93
CA ALA A 311 -40.85 -16.33 2.26
C ALA A 311 -40.49 -17.05 0.95
N LEU A 312 -39.24 -17.49 0.76
CA LEU A 312 -38.81 -18.87 1.07
C LEU A 312 -39.78 -19.88 0.46
N THR A 313 -39.48 -20.54 -0.65
CA THR A 313 -38.64 -21.75 -0.72
C THR A 313 -38.81 -22.30 -2.15
N ALA A 314 -37.73 -22.64 -2.84
CA ALA A 314 -37.26 -24.01 -3.03
C ALA A 314 -38.12 -24.87 -3.99
N GLU A 315 -37.40 -25.60 -4.86
CA GLU A 315 -37.89 -26.69 -5.70
C GLU A 315 -38.80 -26.25 -6.87
N GLY A 316 -38.65 -26.70 -8.10
CA GLY A 316 -37.88 -27.80 -8.66
C GLY A 316 -38.46 -28.05 -10.05
N SER A 317 -37.57 -28.28 -11.02
CA SER A 317 -37.77 -29.02 -12.27
C SER A 317 -39.22 -29.37 -12.67
N LYS A 318 -39.69 -28.83 -13.81
CA LYS A 318 -40.34 -29.65 -14.84
C LYS A 318 -40.43 -28.95 -16.19
N SER A 319 -39.74 -29.57 -17.14
CA SER A 319 -39.88 -29.42 -18.58
C SER A 319 -41.33 -29.58 -19.04
N ARG A 320 -41.78 -28.77 -20.01
CA ARG A 320 -42.67 -29.24 -21.07
C ARG A 320 -42.61 -28.36 -22.32
N VAL A 321 -42.34 -29.03 -23.44
CA VAL A 321 -42.41 -28.57 -24.82
C VAL A 321 -43.84 -28.72 -25.33
N HIS A 322 -44.33 -27.76 -26.13
CA HIS A 322 -45.32 -27.86 -27.23
C HIS A 322 -45.42 -26.45 -27.84
N VAL A 323 -44.95 -26.15 -29.06
CA VAL A 323 -45.45 -26.50 -30.41
C VAL A 323 -46.95 -26.25 -30.58
N HIS A 324 -47.32 -25.11 -31.20
CA HIS A 324 -48.20 -25.04 -32.38
C HIS A 324 -48.30 -23.61 -32.95
N ASP A 325 -47.85 -23.47 -34.20
CA ASP A 325 -48.43 -22.82 -35.39
C ASP A 325 -49.33 -21.56 -35.37
N ALA A 326 -49.16 -20.83 -36.48
CA ALA A 326 -50.04 -19.88 -37.18
C ALA A 326 -50.11 -18.48 -36.55
N ILE A 327 -49.78 -17.38 -37.23
CA ILE A 327 -49.86 -16.99 -38.65
C ILE A 327 -48.66 -16.11 -39.00
#